data_AF-A0A369J7M9-F1
#
_entry.id   AF-A0A369J7M9-F1
#
_cell.length_a   1.000
_cell.length_b   1.000
_cell.length_c   1.000
_cell.angle_alpha   90.00
_cell.angle_beta   90.00
_cell.angle_gamma   90.00
#
_symmetry.space_group_name_H-M   'P 1'
#
loop_
_entity.id
_entity.type
_entity.pdbx_description
1 polymer ?
#
loop_
_entity_poly.entity_id
_entity_poly.type
_entity_poly.pdbx_seq_one_letter_code
_entity_poly.pdbx_strand_id
1 'polypeptide(L)'
;MTSTSSTPSISSGAIPRDEEYYMESVVFQVEGYLFSVPRYYFTSCSDIFASTFSLPPGESTLQEGSSDEHPFILESISRADFKGLLRVMYPLQTSQVGSDLALSKKDWVSALKLATMWNFRSIREHAITRLSNLDMDPIEKVTLAKEYKVPKWLLTGYHDIVKRTAPITPDEATRLGLGTTVYLFHIREEILGSEMAYYNGYKRREDQNFIELVRKVFKNELKEVEAADAAYKSLPLVYKS
;
A
#
# COMPACT_ATOMS: atom_id res chain seq x y z
N MET A 1 -74.04 30.89 4.68
CA MET A 1 -73.57 29.51 4.45
C MET A 1 -72.05 29.57 4.43
N THR A 2 -71.44 28.80 5.32
CA THR A 2 -70.03 28.83 5.73
C THR A 2 -69.12 28.26 4.66
N SER A 3 -68.23 29.09 4.09
CA SER A 3 -67.12 28.60 3.27
C SER A 3 -65.90 28.43 4.16
N THR A 4 -65.67 27.18 4.58
CA THR A 4 -64.45 26.70 5.22
C THR A 4 -63.26 26.88 4.26
N SER A 5 -62.30 27.73 4.62
CA SER A 5 -60.99 27.75 3.97
C SER A 5 -60.18 26.56 4.47
N SER A 6 -60.09 25.52 3.65
CA SER A 6 -59.15 24.43 3.86
C SER A 6 -57.74 24.96 3.62
N THR A 7 -56.99 25.15 4.71
CA THR A 7 -55.55 25.36 4.70
C THR A 7 -54.90 24.13 4.05
N PRO A 8 -54.07 24.26 3.00
CA PRO A 8 -53.31 23.13 2.51
C PRO A 8 -52.25 22.79 3.54
N SER A 9 -52.33 21.57 4.07
CA SER A 9 -51.27 20.92 4.81
C SER A 9 -50.01 20.91 3.96
N ILE A 10 -48.94 21.57 4.45
CA ILE A 10 -47.61 21.47 3.88
C ILE A 10 -47.15 20.03 4.12
N SER A 11 -47.29 19.18 3.12
CA SER A 11 -46.61 17.89 3.12
C SER A 11 -45.11 18.18 3.08
N SER A 12 -44.37 17.54 3.99
CA SER A 12 -42.91 17.56 4.01
C SER A 12 -42.40 16.94 2.71
N GLY A 13 -42.21 17.76 1.68
CA GLY A 13 -41.59 17.37 0.42
C GLY A 13 -40.12 17.05 0.68
N ALA A 14 -39.80 15.76 0.78
CA ALA A 14 -38.41 15.31 0.84
C ALA A 14 -37.72 15.74 -0.46
N ILE A 15 -36.73 16.62 -0.35
CA ILE A 15 -35.89 17.02 -1.48
C ILE A 15 -35.13 15.76 -1.95
N PRO A 16 -35.21 15.39 -3.24
CA PRO A 16 -34.51 14.22 -3.75
C PRO A 16 -33.00 14.33 -3.52
N ARG A 17 -32.38 13.21 -3.12
CA ARG A 17 -30.92 13.08 -3.02
C ARG A 17 -30.36 12.79 -4.41
N ASP A 18 -29.22 13.39 -4.73
CA ASP A 18 -28.51 13.12 -5.97
C ASP A 18 -27.87 11.73 -5.94
N GLU A 19 -28.02 10.94 -7.01
CA GLU A 19 -27.57 9.55 -7.04
C GLU A 19 -26.04 9.40 -7.08
N GLU A 20 -25.33 10.40 -7.61
CA GLU A 20 -23.87 10.34 -7.82
C GLU A 20 -23.11 11.06 -6.70
N TYR A 21 -23.63 12.19 -6.23
CA TYR A 21 -22.93 13.09 -5.30
C TYR A 21 -23.52 13.12 -3.89
N TYR A 22 -24.61 12.42 -3.60
CA TYR A 22 -25.07 12.20 -2.22
C TYR A 22 -24.38 10.97 -1.60
N MET A 23 -23.13 11.16 -1.18
CA MET A 23 -22.30 10.07 -0.67
C MET A 23 -22.57 9.78 0.81
N GLU A 24 -22.63 8.49 1.15
CA GLU A 24 -22.65 8.03 2.54
C GLU A 24 -21.24 8.15 3.15
N SER A 25 -21.16 8.60 4.40
CA SER A 25 -19.93 8.61 5.21
C SER A 25 -19.83 7.36 6.07
N VAL A 26 -18.60 6.97 6.40
CA VAL A 26 -18.28 5.97 7.43
C VAL A 26 -17.36 6.59 8.46
N VAL A 27 -17.61 6.31 9.73
CA VAL A 27 -16.77 6.76 10.86
C VAL A 27 -15.84 5.63 11.29
N PHE A 28 -14.53 5.85 11.19
CA PHE A 28 -13.50 4.93 11.69
C PHE A 28 -12.92 5.43 13.00
N GLN A 29 -12.63 4.52 13.93
CA GLN A 29 -11.83 4.80 15.12
C GLN A 29 -10.45 4.15 15.00
N VAL A 30 -9.39 4.96 15.08
CA VAL A 30 -7.99 4.52 14.99
C VAL A 30 -7.17 5.17 16.09
N GLU A 31 -6.53 4.37 16.95
CA GLU A 31 -5.75 4.84 18.12
C GLU A 31 -6.51 5.90 18.97
N GLY A 32 -7.82 5.74 19.14
CA GLY A 32 -8.66 6.66 19.90
C GLY A 32 -9.09 7.94 19.17
N TYR A 33 -8.79 8.08 17.88
CA TYR A 33 -9.24 9.21 17.05
C TYR A 33 -10.33 8.76 16.07
N LEU A 34 -11.34 9.61 15.88
CA LEU A 34 -12.40 9.41 14.89
C LEU A 34 -12.02 10.04 13.54
N PHE A 35 -12.38 9.33 12.47
CA PHE A 35 -12.20 9.75 11.08
C PHE A 35 -13.50 9.52 10.32
N SER A 36 -14.17 10.60 9.92
CA SER A 36 -15.34 10.52 9.05
C SER A 36 -14.92 10.75 7.60
N VAL A 37 -15.15 9.76 6.74
CA VAL A 37 -14.74 9.77 5.33
C VAL A 37 -15.82 9.17 4.44
N PRO A 38 -15.88 9.51 3.14
CA PRO A 38 -16.84 8.90 2.21
C PRO A 38 -16.65 7.38 2.12
N ARG A 39 -17.72 6.61 2.33
CA ARG A 39 -17.71 5.14 2.27
C ARG A 39 -17.39 4.60 0.87
N TYR A 40 -17.71 5.39 -0.16
CA TYR A 40 -17.61 5.00 -1.57
C TYR A 40 -16.26 4.36 -1.94
N TYR A 41 -15.12 5.00 -1.67
CA TYR A 41 -13.83 4.43 -2.06
C TYR A 41 -13.46 3.18 -1.27
N PHE A 42 -13.91 3.05 -0.01
CA PHE A 42 -13.69 1.81 0.76
C PHE A 42 -14.45 0.64 0.12
N THR A 43 -15.70 0.85 -0.29
CA THR A 43 -16.50 -0.20 -0.94
C THR A 43 -16.15 -0.45 -2.41
N SER A 44 -15.68 0.57 -3.13
CA SER A 44 -15.40 0.49 -4.57
C SER A 44 -13.94 0.15 -4.87
N CYS A 45 -13.03 0.29 -3.93
CA CYS A 45 -11.62 -0.02 -4.16
C CYS A 45 -11.10 -1.18 -3.32
N SER A 46 -11.86 -1.70 -2.36
CA SER A 46 -11.52 -2.86 -1.54
C SER A 46 -12.67 -3.87 -1.50
N ASP A 47 -12.37 -5.11 -1.90
CA ASP A 47 -13.27 -6.26 -1.76
C ASP A 47 -13.52 -6.59 -0.28
N ILE A 48 -12.49 -6.49 0.57
CA ILE A 48 -12.59 -6.73 2.02
C ILE A 48 -13.63 -5.79 2.63
N PHE A 49 -13.53 -4.49 2.37
CA PHE A 49 -14.50 -3.53 2.88
C PHE A 49 -15.86 -3.67 2.19
N ALA A 50 -15.91 -3.94 0.89
CA ALA A 50 -17.18 -4.21 0.20
C ALA A 50 -17.95 -5.37 0.85
N SER A 51 -17.26 -6.48 1.15
CA SER A 51 -17.84 -7.64 1.83
C SER A 51 -18.24 -7.31 3.26
N THR A 52 -17.34 -6.69 4.04
CA THR A 52 -17.59 -6.33 5.44
C THR A 52 -18.82 -5.45 5.59
N PHE A 53 -18.96 -4.47 4.71
CA PHE A 53 -20.07 -3.52 4.69
C PHE A 53 -21.38 -4.06 4.11
N SER A 54 -21.34 -5.23 3.45
CA SER A 54 -22.52 -5.92 2.92
C SER A 54 -23.09 -6.96 3.88
N LEU A 55 -22.36 -7.30 4.95
CA LEU A 55 -22.86 -8.22 5.96
C LEU A 55 -24.02 -7.57 6.72
N PRO A 56 -25.11 -8.31 6.98
CA PRO A 56 -26.18 -7.80 7.83
C PRO A 56 -25.61 -7.48 9.21
N PRO A 57 -26.08 -6.40 9.88
CA PRO A 57 -25.68 -6.14 11.25
C PRO A 57 -25.98 -7.39 12.09
N GLY A 58 -25.01 -7.82 12.91
CA GLY A 58 -25.16 -8.98 13.79
C GLY A 58 -26.25 -8.76 14.86
N GLU A 59 -26.20 -9.49 15.97
CA GLU A 59 -27.17 -9.38 17.07
C GLU A 59 -27.33 -7.93 17.63
N SER A 60 -26.41 -7.02 17.32
CA SER A 60 -26.54 -5.59 17.55
C SER A 60 -27.35 -4.91 16.43
N THR A 61 -28.45 -4.24 16.79
CA THR A 61 -29.29 -3.45 15.87
C THR A 61 -28.61 -2.24 15.23
N LEU A 62 -27.34 -1.99 15.53
CA LEU A 62 -26.58 -0.80 15.12
C LEU A 62 -25.43 -1.20 14.20
N GLN A 63 -25.38 -0.55 13.04
CA GLN A 63 -24.37 -0.81 12.02
C GLN A 63 -23.03 -0.17 12.43
N GLU A 64 -21.94 -0.94 12.43
CA GLU A 64 -20.60 -0.40 12.69
C GLU A 64 -20.21 0.67 11.66
N GLY A 65 -19.62 1.76 12.16
CA GLY A 65 -19.21 2.92 11.37
C GLY A 65 -20.34 3.87 11.01
N SER A 66 -21.54 3.72 11.60
CA SER A 66 -22.71 4.57 11.31
C SER A 66 -22.72 5.92 12.04
N SER A 67 -22.05 6.03 13.19
CA SER A 67 -21.96 7.27 13.97
C SER A 67 -20.70 7.32 14.82
N ASP A 68 -20.48 8.44 15.52
CA ASP A 68 -19.37 8.64 16.45
C ASP A 68 -19.49 7.73 17.70
N GLU A 69 -20.71 7.35 18.08
CA GLU A 69 -21.00 6.41 19.18
C GLU A 69 -20.83 4.94 18.76
N HIS A 70 -20.89 4.67 17.45
CA HIS A 70 -20.76 3.34 16.86
C HIS A 70 -19.75 3.34 15.70
N PRO A 71 -18.47 3.71 15.94
CA PRO A 71 -17.47 3.77 14.89
C PRO A 71 -17.01 2.38 14.47
N PHE A 72 -16.46 2.27 13.27
CA PHE A 72 -15.75 1.09 12.81
C PHE A 72 -14.34 1.09 13.42
N ILE A 73 -14.11 0.24 14.41
CA ILE A 73 -12.85 0.22 15.17
C ILE A 73 -11.79 -0.55 14.39
N LEU A 74 -10.69 0.12 14.06
CA LEU A 74 -9.53 -0.50 13.40
C LEU A 74 -8.44 -0.78 14.45
N GLU A 75 -8.46 -2.01 14.97
CA GLU A 75 -7.43 -2.47 15.90
C GLU A 75 -6.08 -2.67 15.19
N SER A 76 -4.97 -2.42 15.91
CA SER A 76 -3.60 -2.63 15.41
C SER A 76 -3.18 -1.77 14.20
N ILE A 77 -3.97 -0.74 13.85
CA ILE A 77 -3.61 0.24 12.82
C ILE A 77 -3.16 1.52 13.49
N SER A 78 -2.00 2.05 13.06
CA SER A 78 -1.54 3.33 13.57
C SER A 78 -2.29 4.49 12.91
N ARG A 79 -2.49 5.57 13.66
CA ARG A 79 -3.10 6.81 13.16
C ARG A 79 -2.29 7.38 11.99
N ALA A 80 -0.97 7.27 12.04
CA ALA A 80 -0.08 7.74 10.98
C ALA A 80 -0.29 6.94 9.68
N ASP A 81 -0.38 5.61 9.78
CA ASP A 81 -0.61 4.75 8.62
C ASP A 81 -1.96 5.07 7.97
N PHE A 82 -3.00 5.19 8.80
CA PHE A 82 -4.35 5.48 8.32
C PHE A 82 -4.44 6.84 7.63
N LYS A 83 -3.81 7.88 8.21
CA LYS A 83 -3.71 9.20 7.56
C LYS A 83 -2.95 9.13 6.24
N GLY A 84 -1.89 8.34 6.14
CA GLY A 84 -1.14 8.14 4.90
C GLY A 84 -2.01 7.59 3.79
N LEU A 85 -2.82 6.55 4.08
CA LEU A 85 -3.80 6.02 3.13
C LEU A 85 -4.85 7.08 2.75
N LEU A 86 -5.46 7.75 3.73
CA LEU A 86 -6.51 8.74 3.48
C LEU A 86 -6.00 9.91 2.63
N ARG A 87 -4.74 10.33 2.79
CA ARG A 87 -4.13 11.38 1.97
C ARG A 87 -3.99 10.99 0.49
N VAL A 88 -3.82 9.70 0.21
CA VAL A 88 -3.80 9.16 -1.16
C VAL A 88 -5.22 9.05 -1.72
N MET A 89 -6.19 8.61 -0.91
CA MET A 89 -7.59 8.44 -1.33
C MET A 89 -8.34 9.76 -1.49
N TYR A 90 -8.14 10.68 -0.55
CA TYR A 90 -8.81 11.97 -0.44
C TYR A 90 -7.76 13.07 -0.28
N PRO A 91 -7.11 13.51 -1.36
CA PRO A 91 -6.17 14.62 -1.30
C PRO A 91 -6.87 15.89 -0.83
N LEU A 92 -6.72 16.22 0.45
CA LEU A 92 -7.21 17.47 1.01
C LEU A 92 -6.21 18.58 0.66
N GLN A 93 -6.70 19.65 0.02
CA GLN A 93 -5.92 20.88 -0.10
C GLN A 93 -5.83 21.56 1.27
N THR A 94 -4.95 21.08 2.13
CA THR A 94 -4.65 21.79 3.38
C THR A 94 -3.83 23.02 3.01
N SER A 95 -4.48 24.18 3.09
CA SER A 95 -4.00 25.50 2.73
C SER A 95 -2.71 25.90 3.45
N GLN A 96 -1.58 25.81 2.77
CA GLN A 96 -0.59 26.87 2.72
C GLN A 96 -0.04 26.97 1.30
N VAL A 97 -0.42 28.05 0.63
CA VAL A 97 0.14 28.54 -0.62
C VAL A 97 1.67 28.58 -0.46
N GLY A 98 2.39 27.70 -1.16
CA GLY A 98 3.83 27.84 -1.38
C GLY A 98 4.75 26.67 -1.03
N SER A 99 4.30 25.58 -0.39
CA SER A 99 5.19 24.44 -0.11
C SER A 99 4.53 23.09 -0.39
N ASP A 100 4.92 22.50 -1.52
CA ASP A 100 4.86 21.09 -1.89
C ASP A 100 3.70 20.25 -1.34
N LEU A 101 2.66 20.15 -2.17
CA LEU A 101 1.58 19.14 -2.12
C LEU A 101 2.10 17.68 -2.30
N ALA A 102 3.40 17.44 -2.11
CA ALA A 102 4.03 16.15 -2.31
C ALA A 102 3.91 15.32 -1.03
N LEU A 103 3.12 14.25 -1.10
CA LEU A 103 3.08 13.25 -0.03
C LEU A 103 4.49 12.73 0.24
N SER A 104 4.83 12.61 1.52
CA SER A 104 6.15 12.14 1.93
C SER A 104 6.33 10.66 1.61
N LYS A 105 7.58 10.17 1.55
CA LYS A 105 7.85 8.74 1.41
C LYS A 105 7.12 7.91 2.48
N LYS A 106 7.03 8.42 3.72
CA LYS A 106 6.32 7.75 4.83
C LYS A 106 4.83 7.62 4.56
N ASP A 107 4.20 8.65 3.98
CA ASP A 107 2.78 8.59 3.59
C ASP A 107 2.55 7.53 2.50
N TRP A 108 3.46 7.45 1.51
CA TRP A 108 3.36 6.43 0.47
C TRP A 108 3.59 5.01 0.98
N VAL A 109 4.53 4.81 1.92
CA VAL A 109 4.73 3.50 2.57
C VAL A 109 3.51 3.12 3.41
N SER A 110 2.95 4.08 4.16
CA SER A 110 1.70 3.90 4.93
C SER A 110 0.53 3.48 4.03
N ALA A 111 0.35 4.18 2.91
CA ALA A 111 -0.67 3.86 1.92
C ALA A 111 -0.43 2.48 1.30
N LEU A 112 0.82 2.13 0.95
CA LEU A 112 1.17 0.80 0.42
C LEU A 112 0.84 -0.31 1.43
N LYS A 113 1.17 -0.10 2.71
CA LYS A 113 0.90 -1.05 3.80
C LYS A 113 -0.59 -1.36 3.91
N LEU A 114 -1.41 -0.33 4.10
CA LEU A 114 -2.85 -0.51 4.28
C LEU A 114 -3.54 -0.95 2.98
N ALA A 115 -3.06 -0.48 1.82
CA ALA A 115 -3.58 -0.93 0.54
C ALA A 115 -3.30 -2.41 0.28
N THR A 116 -2.15 -2.92 0.72
CA THR A 116 -1.83 -4.34 0.64
C THR A 116 -2.69 -5.15 1.62
N MET A 117 -2.84 -4.67 2.85
CA MET A 117 -3.64 -5.34 3.89
C MET A 117 -5.13 -5.43 3.55
N TRP A 118 -5.68 -4.37 2.98
CA TRP A 118 -7.11 -4.27 2.67
C TRP A 118 -7.43 -4.44 1.19
N ASN A 119 -6.52 -5.01 0.40
CA ASN A 119 -6.72 -5.30 -1.02
C ASN A 119 -7.13 -4.08 -1.87
N PHE A 120 -6.68 -2.87 -1.51
CA PHE A 120 -6.84 -1.68 -2.35
C PHE A 120 -5.89 -1.72 -3.54
N ARG A 121 -6.23 -2.52 -4.55
CA ARG A 121 -5.35 -2.81 -5.69
C ARG A 121 -4.85 -1.54 -6.40
N SER A 122 -5.76 -0.65 -6.78
CA SER A 122 -5.41 0.59 -7.50
C SER A 122 -4.50 1.49 -6.67
N ILE A 123 -4.76 1.61 -5.36
CA ILE A 123 -3.96 2.39 -4.43
C ILE A 123 -2.57 1.77 -4.25
N ARG A 124 -2.51 0.44 -4.11
CA ARG A 124 -1.24 -0.32 -4.02
C ARG A 124 -0.38 -0.07 -5.25
N GLU A 125 -0.94 -0.22 -6.45
CA GLU A 125 -0.22 0.02 -7.71
C GLU A 125 0.26 1.48 -7.83
N HIS A 126 -0.56 2.44 -7.39
CA HIS A 126 -0.19 3.85 -7.37
C HIS A 126 0.97 4.13 -6.40
N ALA A 127 0.89 3.60 -5.18
CA ALA A 127 1.93 3.75 -4.16
C ALA A 127 3.25 3.13 -4.60
N ILE A 128 3.24 1.93 -5.19
CA ILE A 128 4.43 1.28 -5.75
C ILE A 128 5.05 2.15 -6.86
N THR A 129 4.22 2.69 -7.75
CA THR A 129 4.70 3.54 -8.85
C THR A 129 5.38 4.80 -8.31
N ARG A 130 4.78 5.45 -7.31
CA ARG A 130 5.32 6.66 -6.70
C ARG A 130 6.60 6.39 -5.91
N LEU A 131 6.62 5.35 -5.07
CA LEU A 131 7.81 4.94 -4.32
C LEU A 131 8.96 4.52 -5.23
N SER A 132 8.68 3.89 -6.38
CA SER A 132 9.70 3.51 -7.36
C SER A 132 10.44 4.70 -7.98
N ASN A 133 9.82 5.89 -7.97
CA ASN A 133 10.40 7.12 -8.50
C ASN A 133 11.13 7.93 -7.42
N LEU A 134 11.07 7.50 -6.15
CA LEU A 134 11.81 8.10 -5.05
C LEU A 134 13.12 7.33 -4.83
N ASP A 135 14.15 8.03 -4.35
CA ASP A 135 15.37 7.38 -3.92
C ASP A 135 15.11 6.52 -2.68
N MET A 136 15.30 5.20 -2.86
CA MET A 136 15.25 4.21 -1.79
C MET A 136 16.63 3.58 -1.64
N ASP A 137 17.12 3.57 -0.40
CA ASP A 137 18.30 2.81 -0.03
C ASP A 137 18.11 1.32 -0.39
N PRO A 138 19.14 0.59 -0.86
CA PRO A 138 18.98 -0.80 -1.27
C PRO A 138 18.42 -1.72 -0.18
N ILE A 139 18.75 -1.49 1.09
CA ILE A 139 18.26 -2.30 2.23
C ILE A 139 16.79 -1.98 2.50
N GLU A 140 16.42 -0.70 2.48
CA GLU A 140 15.02 -0.26 2.54
C GLU A 140 14.20 -0.88 1.40
N LYS A 141 14.72 -0.81 0.16
CA LYS A 141 14.08 -1.34 -1.05
C LYS A 141 13.82 -2.85 -0.91
N VAL A 142 14.80 -3.63 -0.47
CA VAL A 142 14.62 -5.08 -0.22
C VAL A 142 13.61 -5.35 0.90
N THR A 143 13.69 -4.61 2.01
CA THR A 143 12.80 -4.79 3.16
C THR A 143 11.34 -4.59 2.74
N LEU A 144 11.05 -3.45 2.08
CA LEU A 144 9.72 -3.14 1.57
C LEU A 144 9.26 -4.12 0.49
N ALA A 145 10.18 -4.59 -0.35
CA ALA A 145 9.86 -5.57 -1.40
C ALA A 145 9.43 -6.91 -0.84
N LYS A 146 10.06 -7.38 0.24
CA LYS A 146 9.69 -8.63 0.91
C LYS A 146 8.39 -8.50 1.68
N GLU A 147 8.20 -7.36 2.36
CA GLU A 147 7.02 -7.09 3.16
C GLU A 147 5.77 -6.96 2.28
N TYR A 148 5.82 -6.10 1.24
CA TYR A 148 4.68 -5.80 0.37
C TYR A 148 4.65 -6.58 -0.93
N LYS A 149 5.52 -7.59 -1.06
CA LYS A 149 5.62 -8.50 -2.20
C LYS A 149 5.75 -7.75 -3.53
N VAL A 150 6.83 -6.98 -3.69
CA VAL A 150 7.13 -6.20 -4.90
C VAL A 150 8.35 -6.78 -5.62
N PRO A 151 8.18 -7.67 -6.62
CA PRO A 151 9.29 -8.42 -7.22
C PRO A 151 10.39 -7.56 -7.83
N LYS A 152 9.98 -6.48 -8.50
CA LYS A 152 10.91 -5.55 -9.15
C LYS A 152 11.87 -4.91 -8.14
N TRP A 153 11.36 -4.51 -6.98
CA TRP A 153 12.16 -3.93 -5.91
C TRP A 153 13.08 -4.96 -5.27
N LEU A 154 12.62 -6.20 -5.11
CA LEU A 154 13.44 -7.26 -4.53
C LEU A 154 14.66 -7.55 -5.41
N LEU A 155 14.42 -7.77 -6.71
CA LEU A 155 15.48 -8.06 -7.67
C LEU A 155 16.48 -6.91 -7.80
N THR A 156 15.98 -5.68 -7.98
CA THR A 156 16.86 -4.51 -8.12
C THR A 156 17.58 -4.17 -6.83
N GLY A 157 16.93 -4.34 -5.67
CA GLY A 157 17.57 -4.15 -4.37
C GLY A 157 18.70 -5.13 -4.12
N TYR A 158 18.52 -6.42 -4.42
CA TYR A 158 19.61 -7.40 -4.36
C TYR A 158 20.76 -7.06 -5.31
N HIS A 159 20.44 -6.70 -6.55
CA HIS A 159 21.45 -6.25 -7.50
C HIS A 159 22.24 -5.04 -6.96
N ASP A 160 21.57 -4.04 -6.42
CA ASP A 160 22.20 -2.82 -5.89
C ASP A 160 23.10 -3.13 -4.67
N ILE A 161 22.67 -4.03 -3.78
CA ILE A 161 23.48 -4.49 -2.64
C ILE A 161 24.68 -5.30 -3.11
N VAL A 162 24.56 -6.10 -4.15
CA VAL A 162 25.67 -6.89 -4.69
C VAL A 162 26.69 -5.97 -5.38
N LYS A 163 26.24 -4.98 -6.14
CA LYS A 163 27.10 -4.09 -6.95
C LYS A 163 27.82 -3.02 -6.13
N ARG A 164 27.28 -2.59 -4.98
CA ARG A 164 27.90 -1.51 -4.19
C ARG A 164 29.26 -1.95 -3.59
N THR A 165 30.19 -1.01 -3.45
CA THR A 165 31.51 -1.28 -2.86
C THR A 165 31.43 -1.50 -1.34
N ALA A 166 30.53 -0.80 -0.66
CA ALA A 166 30.36 -0.88 0.79
C ALA A 166 29.95 -2.30 1.25
N PRO A 167 30.55 -2.83 2.32
CA PRO A 167 30.16 -4.11 2.90
C PRO A 167 28.77 -4.02 3.55
N ILE A 168 28.11 -5.17 3.71
CA ILE A 168 26.88 -5.25 4.50
C ILE A 168 27.22 -5.09 5.98
N THR A 169 26.68 -4.06 6.61
CA THR A 169 26.88 -3.79 8.04
C THR A 169 26.06 -4.75 8.90
N PRO A 170 26.38 -4.92 10.20
CA PRO A 170 25.58 -5.76 11.10
C PRO A 170 24.11 -5.34 11.22
N ASP A 171 23.82 -4.03 11.18
CA ASP A 171 22.44 -3.51 11.20
C ASP A 171 21.69 -3.90 9.92
N GLU A 172 22.31 -3.70 8.76
CA GLU A 172 21.75 -4.09 7.47
C GLU A 172 21.52 -5.61 7.40
N ALA A 173 22.47 -6.41 7.88
CA ALA A 173 22.35 -7.87 7.95
C ALA A 173 21.16 -8.30 8.82
N THR A 174 20.93 -7.60 9.93
CA THR A 174 19.78 -7.84 10.82
C THR A 174 18.47 -7.56 10.10
N ARG A 175 18.40 -6.44 9.36
CA ARG A 175 17.20 -6.04 8.59
C ARG A 175 16.91 -6.96 7.40
N LEU A 176 17.96 -7.46 6.73
CA LEU A 176 17.83 -8.38 5.59
C LEU A 176 17.45 -9.81 6.03
N GLY A 177 17.84 -10.18 7.26
CA GLY A 177 17.78 -11.55 7.77
C GLY A 177 19.02 -12.36 7.38
N LEU A 178 19.32 -13.36 8.21
CA LEU A 178 20.54 -14.17 8.10
C LEU A 178 20.68 -14.86 6.75
N GLY A 179 19.62 -15.56 6.30
CA GLY A 179 19.66 -16.33 5.05
C GLY A 179 19.98 -15.46 3.84
N THR A 180 19.28 -14.33 3.69
CA THR A 180 19.52 -13.37 2.61
C THR A 180 20.91 -12.76 2.69
N THR A 181 21.37 -12.42 3.89
CA THR A 181 22.71 -11.86 4.10
C THR A 181 23.79 -12.83 3.64
N VAL A 182 23.71 -14.11 4.04
CA VAL A 182 24.68 -15.15 3.63
C VAL A 182 24.71 -15.32 2.12
N TYR A 183 23.56 -15.39 1.47
CA TYR A 183 23.50 -15.50 0.00
C TYR A 183 24.06 -14.27 -0.71
N LEU A 184 23.79 -13.06 -0.20
CA LEU A 184 24.36 -11.83 -0.76
C LEU A 184 25.88 -11.79 -0.59
N PHE A 185 26.42 -12.22 0.55
CA PHE A 185 27.87 -12.35 0.72
C PHE A 185 28.47 -13.36 -0.24
N HIS A 186 27.86 -14.54 -0.39
CA HIS A 186 28.34 -15.56 -1.32
C HIS A 186 28.41 -15.04 -2.77
N ILE A 187 27.37 -14.34 -3.22
CA ILE A 187 27.35 -13.70 -4.54
C ILE A 187 28.49 -12.68 -4.65
N ARG A 188 28.67 -11.81 -3.64
CA ARG A 188 29.75 -10.81 -3.66
C ARG A 188 31.14 -11.43 -3.68
N GLU A 189 31.36 -12.54 -2.97
CA GLU A 189 32.63 -13.27 -3.00
C GLU A 189 32.89 -13.93 -4.37
N GLU A 190 31.87 -14.55 -4.98
CA GLU A 190 31.99 -15.13 -6.32
C GLU A 190 32.38 -14.06 -7.36
N ILE A 191 31.81 -12.86 -7.21
CA ILE A 191 32.11 -11.71 -8.07
C ILE A 191 33.55 -11.24 -7.86
N LEU A 192 33.97 -10.99 -6.62
CA LEU A 192 35.33 -10.58 -6.31
C LEU A 192 36.38 -11.61 -6.77
N GLY A 193 36.09 -12.91 -6.62
CA GLY A 193 36.93 -13.98 -7.14
C GLY A 193 37.06 -13.94 -8.67
N SER A 194 35.96 -13.64 -9.37
CA SER A 194 35.96 -13.49 -10.83
C SER A 194 36.70 -12.22 -11.30
N GLU A 195 36.60 -11.10 -10.56
CA GLU A 195 37.34 -9.86 -10.84
C GLU A 195 38.84 -10.03 -10.60
N MET A 196 39.25 -10.74 -9.54
CA MET A 196 40.65 -11.07 -9.31
C MET A 196 41.21 -12.00 -10.39
N ALA A 197 40.42 -12.97 -10.88
CA ALA A 197 40.80 -13.78 -12.03
C ALA A 197 40.96 -12.93 -13.31
N TYR A 198 40.18 -11.86 -13.48
CA TYR A 198 40.31 -10.93 -14.61
C TYR A 198 41.64 -10.16 -14.60
N TYR A 199 42.09 -9.65 -13.46
CA TYR A 199 43.42 -9.04 -13.33
C TYR A 199 44.55 -10.02 -13.68
N ASN A 200 44.29 -11.33 -13.61
CA ASN A 200 45.20 -12.40 -14.04
C ASN A 200 45.02 -12.84 -15.52
N GLY A 201 44.26 -12.10 -16.34
CA GLY A 201 44.19 -12.29 -17.80
C GLY A 201 42.96 -13.03 -18.35
N TYR A 202 41.94 -13.32 -17.52
CA TYR A 202 40.71 -14.00 -17.96
C TYR A 202 39.61 -12.98 -18.33
N LYS A 203 38.90 -13.15 -19.46
CA LYS A 203 37.91 -12.18 -19.99
C LYS A 203 36.78 -11.83 -19.00
N ARG A 204 36.34 -10.56 -19.07
CA ARG A 204 35.25 -9.91 -18.31
C ARG A 204 33.91 -10.69 -18.45
N ARG A 205 33.23 -10.98 -17.35
CA ARG A 205 31.78 -11.30 -17.34
C ARG A 205 31.03 -9.97 -17.16
N GLU A 206 30.30 -9.52 -18.17
CA GLU A 206 29.55 -8.25 -18.16
C GLU A 206 28.40 -8.25 -17.14
N ASP A 207 27.98 -7.05 -16.72
CA ASP A 207 26.92 -6.74 -15.74
C ASP A 207 25.61 -7.56 -15.88
N GLN A 208 25.29 -8.06 -17.08
CA GLN A 208 24.16 -8.97 -17.30
C GLN A 208 24.23 -10.25 -16.44
N ASN A 209 25.43 -10.68 -16.04
CA ASN A 209 25.62 -11.87 -15.24
C ASN A 209 25.17 -11.69 -13.78
N PHE A 210 25.23 -10.46 -13.23
CA PHE A 210 24.89 -10.26 -11.81
C PHE A 210 23.39 -10.40 -11.54
N ILE A 211 22.56 -9.82 -12.40
CA ILE A 211 21.10 -9.99 -12.30
C ILE A 211 20.72 -11.46 -12.49
N GLU A 212 21.37 -12.17 -13.42
CA GLU A 212 21.14 -13.59 -13.64
C GLU A 212 21.59 -14.44 -12.44
N LEU A 213 22.74 -14.13 -11.84
CA LEU A 213 23.24 -14.79 -10.63
C LEU A 213 22.31 -14.55 -9.43
N VAL A 214 21.87 -13.31 -9.22
CA VAL A 214 20.85 -12.98 -8.20
C VAL A 214 19.57 -13.77 -8.46
N ARG A 215 19.07 -13.82 -9.71
CA ARG A 215 17.89 -14.63 -10.07
C ARG A 215 18.09 -16.12 -9.82
N LYS A 216 19.30 -16.63 -10.06
CA LYS A 216 19.64 -18.05 -9.86
C LYS A 216 19.66 -18.39 -8.37
N VAL A 217 20.34 -17.59 -7.55
CA VAL A 217 20.48 -17.81 -6.10
C VAL A 217 19.16 -17.60 -5.37
N PHE A 218 18.43 -16.51 -5.69
CA PHE A 218 17.17 -16.16 -5.06
C PHE A 218 15.93 -16.65 -5.83
N LYS A 219 16.09 -17.69 -6.67
CA LYS A 219 15.03 -18.18 -7.57
C LYS A 219 13.71 -18.48 -6.84
N ASN A 220 13.78 -19.12 -5.68
CA ASN A 220 12.59 -19.53 -4.94
C ASN A 220 11.89 -18.33 -4.30
N GLU A 221 12.66 -17.47 -3.62
CA GLU A 221 12.12 -16.25 -2.99
C GLU A 221 11.52 -15.30 -4.03
N LEU A 222 12.17 -15.12 -5.18
CA LEU A 222 11.64 -14.32 -6.28
C LEU A 222 10.34 -14.91 -6.83
N LYS A 223 10.26 -16.23 -7.03
CA LYS A 223 9.03 -16.89 -7.49
C LYS A 223 7.87 -16.73 -6.51
N GLU A 224 8.14 -16.84 -5.21
CA GLU A 224 7.12 -16.64 -4.17
C GLU A 224 6.58 -15.20 -4.21
N VAL A 225 7.47 -14.22 -4.34
CA VAL A 225 7.09 -12.81 -4.40
C VAL A 225 6.38 -12.47 -5.73
N GLU A 226 6.82 -13.04 -6.85
CA GLU A 226 6.15 -12.92 -8.16
C GLU A 226 4.75 -13.54 -8.13
N ALA A 227 4.58 -14.71 -7.52
CA ALA A 227 3.28 -15.35 -7.37
C ALA A 227 2.33 -14.52 -6.48
N ALA A 228 2.83 -13.96 -5.37
CA ALA A 228 2.04 -13.08 -4.52
C ALA A 228 1.61 -11.80 -5.24
N ASP A 229 2.52 -11.14 -5.97
CA ASP A 229 2.18 -9.94 -6.75
C ASP A 229 1.19 -10.26 -7.88
N ALA A 230 1.31 -11.42 -8.53
CA ALA A 230 0.35 -11.88 -9.52
C ALA A 230 -1.03 -12.14 -8.92
N ALA A 231 -1.11 -12.73 -7.72
CA ALA A 231 -2.36 -12.91 -7.00
C ALA A 231 -3.03 -11.55 -6.71
N TYR A 232 -2.28 -10.55 -6.23
CA TYR A 232 -2.81 -9.20 -6.04
C TYR A 232 -3.31 -8.57 -7.35
N LYS A 233 -2.58 -8.73 -8.45
CA LYS A 233 -3.01 -8.23 -9.77
C LYS A 233 -4.20 -8.99 -10.37
N SER A 234 -4.54 -10.15 -9.84
CA SER A 234 -5.72 -10.90 -10.24
C SER A 234 -6.98 -10.49 -9.48
N LEU A 235 -6.86 -9.69 -8.41
CA LEU A 235 -8.00 -9.19 -7.66
C LEU A 235 -8.94 -8.37 -8.58
N PRO A 236 -10.26 -8.56 -8.45
CA PRO A 236 -11.23 -7.85 -9.26
C PRO A 236 -11.09 -6.34 -9.05
N LEU A 237 -11.12 -5.58 -10.14
CA LEU A 237 -11.28 -4.14 -10.06
C LEU A 237 -12.76 -3.90 -9.70
N VAL A 238 -13.05 -3.51 -8.47
CA VAL A 238 -14.42 -3.27 -7.97
C VAL A 238 -14.95 -1.93 -8.50
N TYR A 239 -14.96 -1.73 -9.83
CA TYR A 239 -15.76 -0.65 -10.40
C TYR A 239 -17.21 -1.13 -10.43
N LYS A 240 -17.95 -0.93 -9.33
CA LYS A 240 -19.41 -0.99 -9.39
C LYS A 240 -19.86 0.19 -10.24
N SER A 241 -20.39 -0.14 -11.43
CA SER A 241 -21.13 0.75 -12.33
C SER A 241 -22.39 1.29 -11.66
#